data_AF-A0A7W7QDN3-F1
#
_entry.id   AF-A0A7W7QDN3-F1
#
_cell.length_a   1.000
_cell.length_b   1.000
_cell.length_c   1.000
_cell.angle_alpha   90.00
_cell.angle_beta   90.00
_cell.angle_gamma   90.00
#
_symmetry.space_group_name_H-M   'P 1'
#
loop_
_entity.id
_entity.type
_entity.pdbx_description
1 polymer ?
#
loop_
_entity_poly.entity_id
_entity_poly.type
_entity_poly.pdbx_seq_one_letter_code
_entity_poly.pdbx_strand_id
1 'polypeptide(L)'
;MWYIDPQLTVTAPTTTNVGATESIEASFRMLWPPSFDEIPANEFDAWMHLRLQGAESGTLSIREMTHPRLVPGEWATFSGSAEYTYGNAGTVTYTPSCFSPHSSLVFCPVGNQSVPIADTTQVS
;
A
#
# COMPACT_ATOMS: atom_id res chain seq x y z
N MET A 1 3.15 -8.48 -19.54
CA MET A 1 4.04 -7.91 -18.49
C MET A 1 3.24 -6.83 -17.80
N TRP A 2 3.10 -6.90 -16.49
CA TRP A 2 2.38 -5.88 -15.70
C TRP A 2 3.32 -4.70 -15.47
N TYR A 3 2.84 -3.48 -15.69
CA TYR A 3 3.58 -2.28 -15.37
C TYR A 3 2.92 -1.66 -14.14
N ILE A 4 3.59 -1.80 -12.99
CA ILE A 4 3.24 -1.06 -11.79
C ILE A 4 3.95 0.28 -11.91
N ASP A 5 3.21 1.38 -11.73
CA ASP A 5 3.79 2.70 -11.67
C ASP A 5 4.55 2.78 -10.34
N PRO A 6 5.79 3.28 -10.31
CA PRO A 6 6.48 3.61 -9.07
C PRO A 6 5.75 4.58 -8.13
N GLN A 7 4.62 5.19 -8.54
CA GLN A 7 3.78 6.06 -7.70
C GLN A 7 3.00 5.28 -6.63
N LEU A 8 3.72 4.71 -5.66
CA LEU A 8 3.16 4.26 -4.39
C LEU A 8 3.31 5.39 -3.37
N THR A 9 2.18 5.82 -2.79
CA THR A 9 2.12 6.82 -1.73
C THR A 9 1.71 6.15 -0.42
N VAL A 10 2.43 6.46 0.65
CA VAL A 10 2.03 6.15 2.03
C VAL A 10 1.85 7.48 2.74
N THR A 11 0.76 7.60 3.50
CA THR A 11 0.47 8.75 4.35
C THR A 11 0.26 8.23 5.77
N ALA A 12 1.19 8.57 6.65
CA ALA A 12 1.14 8.33 8.09
C ALA A 12 1.29 9.65 8.84
N PRO A 13 0.85 9.74 10.11
CA PRO A 13 1.10 10.93 10.92
C PRO A 13 2.60 11.11 11.14
N THR A 14 3.09 12.34 11.05
CA THR A 14 4.52 12.63 11.27
C THR A 14 4.95 12.34 12.71
N THR A 15 4.04 12.50 13.67
CA THR A 15 4.27 12.27 15.10
C THR A 15 3.05 11.61 15.75
N THR A 16 3.26 10.72 16.70
CA THR A 16 2.19 10.14 17.53
C THR A 16 2.73 9.70 18.90
N ASN A 17 1.89 9.12 19.75
CA ASN A 17 2.28 8.63 21.08
C ASN A 17 2.22 7.11 21.18
N VAL A 18 3.00 6.53 22.09
CA VAL A 18 2.85 5.11 22.44
C VAL A 18 1.42 4.84 22.91
N GLY A 19 0.81 3.79 22.36
CA GLY A 19 -0.57 3.37 22.62
C GLY A 19 -1.61 4.09 21.76
N ALA A 20 -1.24 5.08 20.96
CA ALA A 20 -2.15 5.70 20.00
C ALA A 20 -2.46 4.73 18.85
N THR A 21 -3.70 4.77 18.36
CA THR A 21 -4.12 4.11 17.13
C THR A 21 -4.30 5.17 16.05
N GLU A 22 -3.59 5.02 14.94
CA GLU A 22 -3.61 5.97 13.83
C GLU A 22 -4.04 5.27 12.54
N SER A 23 -4.67 6.03 11.64
CA SER A 23 -4.98 5.56 10.29
C SER A 23 -3.78 5.77 9.37
N ILE A 24 -3.29 4.69 8.77
CA ILE A 24 -2.23 4.70 7.76
C ILE A 24 -2.89 4.51 6.41
N GLU A 25 -2.81 5.53 5.56
CA GLU A 25 -3.33 5.46 4.19
C GLU A 25 -2.24 5.09 3.23
N ALA A 26 -2.59 4.36 2.17
CA ALA A 26 -1.68 4.17 1.08
C ALA A 26 -2.40 3.91 -0.24
N SER A 27 -1.72 4.25 -1.33
CA SER A 27 -2.23 4.08 -2.68
C SER A 27 -1.12 3.65 -3.63
N PHE A 28 -1.46 2.85 -4.63
CA PHE A 28 -0.55 2.52 -5.73
C PHE A 28 -1.29 2.63 -7.06
N ARG A 29 -0.53 2.80 -8.14
CA ARG A 29 -1.06 2.90 -9.49
C ARG A 29 -0.53 1.77 -10.36
N MET A 30 -1.40 1.11 -11.12
CA MET A 30 -1.02 0.01 -12.01
C MET A 30 -1.70 0.13 -13.37
N LEU A 31 -1.02 -0.35 -14.41
CA LEU A 31 -1.62 -0.53 -15.72
C LEU A 31 -2.49 -1.78 -15.69
N TRP A 32 -3.80 -1.61 -15.91
CA TRP A 32 -4.72 -2.73 -16.08
C TRP A 32 -4.41 -3.42 -17.42
N PRO A 33 -4.13 -4.74 -17.45
CA PRO A 33 -3.61 -5.34 -18.66
C PRO A 33 -4.67 -5.41 -19.77
N PRO A 34 -4.26 -5.24 -21.04
CA PRO A 34 -5.17 -5.36 -22.17
C PRO A 34 -5.86 -6.72 -22.32
N SER A 35 -5.35 -7.77 -21.67
CA SER A 35 -5.89 -9.14 -21.74
C SER A 35 -6.95 -9.44 -20.67
N PHE A 36 -7.23 -8.50 -19.78
CA PHE A 36 -8.23 -8.66 -18.73
C PHE A 36 -9.55 -8.04 -19.18
N ASP A 37 -10.65 -8.49 -18.59
CA ASP A 37 -11.94 -7.84 -18.76
C ASP A 37 -11.97 -6.50 -18.02
N GLU A 38 -12.94 -5.67 -18.42
CA GLU A 38 -13.28 -4.49 -17.66
C GLU A 38 -13.93 -4.88 -16.33
N ILE A 39 -13.58 -4.16 -15.26
CA ILE A 39 -14.19 -4.37 -13.94
C ILE A 39 -14.83 -3.06 -13.46
N PRO A 40 -16.10 -3.08 -12.99
CA PRO A 40 -16.71 -1.92 -12.36
C PRO A 40 -15.94 -1.45 -11.13
N ALA A 41 -16.15 -0.19 -10.73
CA ALA A 41 -15.46 0.37 -9.57
C ALA A 41 -15.76 -0.43 -8.30
N ASN A 42 -14.73 -0.76 -7.54
CA ASN A 42 -14.79 -1.52 -6.27
C ASN A 42 -15.39 -2.94 -6.38
N GLU A 43 -15.50 -3.52 -7.57
CA GLU A 43 -15.91 -4.92 -7.76
C GLU A 43 -14.70 -5.88 -7.82
N PHE A 44 -13.52 -5.41 -7.40
CA PHE A 44 -12.28 -6.18 -7.40
C PHE A 44 -11.53 -6.04 -6.07
N ASP A 45 -11.31 -7.17 -5.41
CA ASP A 45 -10.63 -7.20 -4.11
C ASP A 45 -9.11 -6.99 -4.28
N ALA A 46 -8.62 -5.83 -3.85
CA ALA A 46 -7.20 -5.53 -3.80
C ALA A 46 -6.70 -5.35 -2.36
N TRP A 47 -5.47 -5.79 -2.10
CA TRP A 47 -4.79 -5.55 -0.84
C TRP A 47 -3.33 -5.18 -1.04
N MET A 48 -2.77 -4.48 -0.06
CA MET A 48 -1.38 -4.09 0.00
C MET A 48 -0.78 -4.37 1.38
N HIS A 49 0.48 -4.74 1.39
CA HIS A 49 1.30 -4.91 2.58
C HIS A 49 2.36 -3.82 2.62
N LEU A 50 2.42 -3.14 3.77
CA LEU A 50 3.53 -2.28 4.15
C LEU A 50 4.39 -3.03 5.17
N ARG A 51 5.70 -2.98 5.01
CA ARG A 51 6.66 -3.50 5.97
C ARG A 51 7.06 -2.38 6.93
N LEU A 52 6.93 -2.65 8.22
CA LEU A 52 7.32 -1.74 9.30
C LEU A 52 8.77 -2.03 9.71
N GLN A 53 9.54 -0.97 9.93
CA GLN A 53 10.94 -1.01 10.35
C GLN A 53 11.21 0.05 11.43
N GLY A 54 12.30 -0.12 12.19
CA GLY A 54 12.71 0.82 13.24
C GLY A 54 12.19 0.40 14.61
N ALA A 55 11.46 1.29 15.29
CA ALA A 55 10.87 1.04 16.60
C ALA A 55 9.78 -0.05 16.57
N GLU A 56 9.20 -0.31 15.40
CA GLU A 56 8.25 -1.38 15.16
C GLU A 56 8.76 -2.35 14.09
N SER A 57 8.20 -3.57 14.07
CA SER A 57 8.53 -4.57 13.07
C SER A 57 7.31 -5.39 12.67
N GLY A 58 7.27 -5.82 11.41
CA GLY A 58 6.21 -6.68 10.90
C GLY A 58 5.61 -6.15 9.60
N THR A 59 4.37 -6.56 9.36
CA THR A 59 3.63 -6.24 8.13
C THR A 59 2.27 -5.65 8.47
N LEU A 60 2.01 -4.43 8.02
CA LEU A 60 0.70 -3.80 8.04
C LEU A 60 -0.05 -4.17 6.76
N SER A 61 -1.27 -4.70 6.92
CA SER A 61 -2.12 -5.09 5.80
C SER A 61 -3.21 -4.04 5.58
N ILE A 62 -3.16 -3.38 4.43
CA ILE A 62 -4.22 -2.52 3.92
C ILE A 62 -5.10 -3.39 3.02
N ARG A 63 -6.31 -3.68 3.49
CA ARG A 63 -7.28 -4.55 2.79
C ARG A 63 -8.42 -3.71 2.23
N GLU A 64 -9.26 -4.33 1.42
CA GLU A 64 -10.48 -3.71 0.87
C GLU A 64 -10.17 -2.39 0.16
N MET A 65 -9.08 -2.37 -0.62
CA MET A 65 -8.68 -1.17 -1.33
C MET A 65 -9.71 -0.81 -2.40
N THR A 66 -10.06 0.46 -2.45
CA THR A 66 -10.94 1.04 -3.45
C THR A 66 -10.20 1.29 -4.76
N HIS A 67 -10.93 1.24 -5.88
CA HIS A 67 -10.38 1.49 -7.21
C HIS A 67 -11.46 2.04 -8.15
N PRO A 68 -11.08 2.84 -9.17
CA PRO A 68 -12.01 3.25 -10.21
C PRO A 68 -12.39 2.06 -11.09
N ARG A 69 -13.30 2.27 -12.04
CA ARG A 69 -13.54 1.32 -13.13
C ARG A 69 -12.20 0.96 -13.80
N LEU A 70 -11.90 -0.33 -13.89
CA LEU A 70 -10.66 -0.86 -14.46
C LEU A 70 -10.86 -1.12 -15.94
N VAL A 71 -10.24 -0.32 -16.80
CA VAL A 71 -10.38 -0.40 -18.25
C VAL A 71 -9.12 -1.04 -18.85
N PRO A 72 -9.24 -2.05 -19.74
CA PRO A 72 -8.08 -2.72 -20.32
C PRO A 72 -7.14 -1.76 -21.05
N GLY A 73 -5.86 -1.79 -20.67
CA GLY A 73 -4.83 -0.90 -21.22
C GLY A 73 -4.76 0.48 -20.58
N GLU A 74 -5.57 0.77 -19.57
CA GLU A 74 -5.57 2.04 -18.83
C GLU A 74 -4.94 1.91 -17.44
N TRP A 75 -4.40 3.03 -16.95
CA TRP A 75 -3.85 3.11 -15.60
C TRP A 75 -4.96 3.33 -14.57
N ALA A 76 -4.95 2.56 -13.49
CA ALA A 76 -5.86 2.70 -12.37
C ALA A 76 -5.10 2.89 -11.05
N THR A 77 -5.68 3.69 -10.16
CA THR A 77 -5.18 3.91 -8.81
C THR A 77 -6.03 3.12 -7.82
N PHE A 78 -5.36 2.40 -6.94
CA PHE A 78 -5.98 1.67 -5.85
C PHE A 78 -5.56 2.33 -4.54
N SER A 79 -6.50 2.55 -3.64
CA SER A 79 -6.28 3.28 -2.39
C SER A 79 -7.01 2.61 -1.23
N GLY A 80 -6.40 2.60 -0.07
CA GLY A 80 -7.03 2.12 1.16
C GLY A 80 -6.31 2.62 2.40
N SER A 81 -6.82 2.23 3.55
CA SER A 81 -6.22 2.53 4.84
C SER A 81 -6.25 1.33 5.78
N ALA A 82 -5.42 1.38 6.81
CA ALA A 82 -5.47 0.45 7.93
C ALA A 82 -5.17 1.18 9.23
N GLU A 83 -5.88 0.82 10.30
CA GLU A 83 -5.55 1.27 11.64
C GLU A 83 -4.32 0.55 12.18
N TYR A 84 -3.43 1.29 12.84
CA TYR A 84 -2.23 0.75 13.46
C TYR A 84 -2.02 1.34 14.85
N THR A 85 -1.86 0.47 15.85
CA THR A 85 -1.53 0.87 17.23
C THR A 85 -0.03 0.78 17.47
N TYR A 86 0.58 1.87 17.93
CA TYR A 86 2.02 1.92 18.22
C TYR A 86 2.30 1.38 19.62
N GLY A 87 3.18 0.38 19.73
CA GLY A 87 3.57 -0.22 21.00
C GLY A 87 4.88 0.31 21.57
N ASN A 88 5.75 0.87 20.72
CA ASN A 88 7.11 1.26 21.08
C ASN A 88 7.42 2.70 20.68
N ALA A 89 8.15 3.41 21.54
CA ALA A 89 8.67 4.73 21.23
C ALA A 89 9.84 4.65 20.23
N GLY A 90 10.00 5.68 19.40
CA GLY A 90 11.05 5.79 18.38
C GLY A 90 10.49 5.97 16.97
N THR A 91 11.37 5.92 15.97
CA THR A 91 10.99 6.12 14.57
C THR A 91 10.45 4.83 13.97
N VAL A 92 9.25 4.88 13.41
CA VAL A 92 8.66 3.81 12.60
C VAL A 92 8.77 4.22 11.14
N THR A 93 9.30 3.32 10.30
CA THR A 93 9.40 3.52 8.85
C THR A 93 8.46 2.57 8.13
N TYR A 94 7.62 3.11 7.25
CA TYR A 94 6.69 2.35 6.40
C TYR A 94 7.33 2.13 5.05
N THR A 95 7.54 0.87 4.66
CA THR A 95 8.10 0.54 3.36
C THR A 95 7.10 -0.29 2.55
N PRO A 96 6.99 -0.08 1.25
CA PRO A 96 6.25 -0.98 0.36
C PRO A 96 6.72 -2.43 0.48
N SER A 97 5.82 -3.40 0.68
CA SER A 97 6.18 -4.82 0.74
C SER A 97 5.62 -5.63 -0.42
N CYS A 98 4.31 -5.75 -0.55
CA CYS A 98 3.69 -6.49 -1.65
C CYS A 98 2.30 -5.90 -1.91
N PHE A 99 1.85 -5.98 -3.14
CA PHE A 99 0.51 -5.65 -3.58
C PHE A 99 -0.11 -6.89 -4.23
N SER A 100 -1.42 -7.07 -4.09
CA SER A 100 -2.14 -8.14 -4.75
C SER A 100 -3.49 -7.64 -5.26
N PRO A 101 -3.71 -7.67 -6.58
CA PRO A 101 -5.01 -7.37 -7.16
C PRO A 101 -6.03 -8.50 -6.96
N HIS A 102 -5.61 -9.69 -6.55
CA HIS A 102 -6.49 -10.81 -6.24
C HIS A 102 -5.67 -11.92 -5.58
N SER A 103 -6.32 -12.85 -4.88
CA SER A 103 -5.68 -13.96 -4.14
C SER A 103 -4.61 -14.77 -4.91
N SER A 104 -4.65 -14.77 -6.26
CA SER A 104 -3.73 -15.50 -7.13
C SER A 104 -2.60 -14.66 -7.76
N LEU A 105 -2.60 -13.34 -7.58
CA LEU A 105 -1.60 -12.44 -8.16
C LEU A 105 -0.97 -11.60 -7.07
N VAL A 106 0.33 -11.76 -6.84
CA VAL A 106 1.08 -10.99 -5.84
C VAL A 106 2.29 -10.36 -6.52
N PHE A 107 2.42 -9.05 -6.33
CA PHE A 107 3.49 -8.22 -6.81
C PHE A 107 4.25 -7.67 -5.62
N CYS A 108 5.44 -8.19 -5.36
CA CYS A 108 6.36 -7.61 -4.39
C CYS A 108 7.40 -6.78 -5.15
N PRO A 109 7.76 -5.57 -4.70
CA PRO A 109 8.87 -4.83 -5.29
C PRO A 109 10.12 -5.71 -5.24
N VAL A 110 10.65 -6.06 -6.41
CA VAL A 110 11.93 -6.78 -6.55
C VAL A 110 12.91 -5.80 -7.17
N GLY A 111 14.03 -5.53 -6.49
CA GLY A 111 15.25 -4.90 -7.02
C GLY A 111 15.09 -3.74 -8.03
N ASN A 112 15.50 -2.53 -7.63
CA ASN A 112 15.74 -1.35 -8.49
C ASN A 112 14.56 -0.81 -9.32
N GLN A 113 13.35 -1.35 -9.22
CA GLN A 113 12.16 -0.60 -9.63
C GLN A 113 11.93 0.52 -8.62
N SER A 114 11.82 1.75 -9.11
CA SER A 114 11.83 2.99 -8.33
C SER A 114 10.66 3.10 -7.33
N VAL A 115 10.63 2.34 -6.25
CA VAL A 115 9.59 2.52 -5.22
C VAL A 115 10.17 3.05 -3.91
N PRO A 116 10.55 4.35 -3.81
CA PRO A 116 10.78 4.97 -2.52
C PRO A 116 9.71 6.02 -2.24
N ILE A 117 8.67 5.65 -1.50
CA ILE A 117 8.16 6.54 -0.45
C ILE A 117 8.20 5.71 0.83
N ALA A 118 9.32 5.82 1.53
CA ALA A 118 9.35 5.48 2.94
C ALA A 118 8.75 6.66 3.67
N ASP A 119 7.57 6.48 4.25
CA ASP A 119 7.03 7.46 5.20
C ASP A 119 7.53 7.10 6.59
N THR A 120 7.59 8.08 7.49
CA THR A 120 8.06 7.87 8.86
C THR A 120 7.16 8.53 9.88
N THR A 121 6.90 7.82 10.96
CA THR A 121 6.22 8.35 12.14
C THR A 121 7.17 8.34 13.32
N GLN A 122 7.33 9.48 13.98
CA GLN A 122 8.04 9.57 15.24
C GLN A 122 7.08 9.31 16.41
N VAL A 123 7.33 8.26 17.18
CA VAL A 123 6.53 7.89 18.35
C VAL A 123 7.21 8.38 19.63
N SER A 124 6.48 9.11 20.48
CA SER A 124 6.93 9.56 21.81
C SER A 124 6.16 8.97 22.98
#